data_AF-A0A7L3NH61-F1
#
_entry.id   AF-A0A7L3NH61-F1
#
_cell.length_a   1.000
_cell.length_b   1.000
_cell.length_c   1.000
_cell.angle_alpha   90.00
_cell.angle_beta   90.00
_cell.angle_gamma   90.00
#
_symmetry.space_group_name_H-M   'P 1'
#
loop_
_entity.id
_entity.type
_entity.pdbx_description
1 polymer ?
#
loop_
_entity_poly.entity_id
_entity_poly.type
_entity_poly.pdbx_seq_one_letter_code
_entity_poly.pdbx_strand_id
1 'polypeptide(L)' 'PWRGQLSIQGQFLCNIALRTPHSSTIPAQLPPNLDIKHVMGLSDLKKKLPEAAFGKRNYTEHE' A
#
# COMPACT_ATOMS: atom_id res chain seq x y z
N PRO A 1 5.81 -9.49 9.27
CA PRO A 1 4.54 -8.77 9.04
C PRO A 1 4.59 -7.38 9.69
N TRP A 2 4.40 -6.32 8.92
CA TRP A 2 4.41 -4.95 9.46
C TRP A 2 3.03 -4.59 10.04
N ARG A 3 3.00 -3.77 11.09
CA ARG A 3 1.76 -3.28 11.72
C ARG A 3 1.90 -1.78 11.97
N GLY A 4 0.81 -1.05 11.73
CA GLY A 4 0.76 0.38 12.01
C GLY A 4 -0.65 0.93 11.85
N GLN A 5 -0.75 2.25 11.87
CA GLN A 5 -1.99 2.99 11.79
C GLN A 5 -2.16 3.56 10.38
N LEU A 6 -3.38 3.58 9.87
CA LEU A 6 -3.75 4.27 8.65
C LEU A 6 -4.49 5.55 9.03
N SER A 7 -4.03 6.66 8.48
CA SER A 7 -4.69 7.97 8.60
C SER A 7 -4.96 8.54 7.21
N ILE A 8 -5.93 9.44 7.11
CA ILE A 8 -6.17 10.26 5.92
C ILE A 8 -6.14 11.73 6.33
N GLN A 9 -5.23 12.50 5.73
CA GLN A 9 -5.01 13.91 6.08
C GLN A 9 -4.85 14.15 7.59
N GLY A 10 -4.14 13.24 8.27
CA GLY A 10 -3.92 13.26 9.72
C GLY A 10 -5.07 12.69 10.56
N GLN A 11 -6.23 12.40 9.98
CA GLN A 11 -7.35 11.77 10.69
C GLN A 11 -7.17 10.25 10.75
N PHE A 12 -7.13 9.69 11.96
CA PHE A 12 -7.05 8.23 12.14
C PHE A 12 -8.25 7.51 11.52
N LEU A 13 -7.97 6.44 10.78
CA LEU A 13 -8.98 5.56 10.20
C LEU A 13 -9.01 4.22 10.93
N CYS A 14 -7.90 3.48 10.90
CA CYS A 14 -7.83 2.14 11.47
C CYS A 14 -6.40 1.65 11.67
N ASN A 15 -6.25 0.56 12.39
CA ASN A 15 -4.98 -0.18 12.45
C ASN A 15 -4.92 -1.17 11.29
N ILE A 16 -3.78 -1.22 10.60
CA ILE A 16 -3.55 -2.12 9.47
C ILE A 16 -2.31 -2.97 9.70
N ALA A 17 -2.30 -4.14 9.07
CA ALA A 17 -1.15 -5.02 9.04
C ALA A 17 -0.82 -5.33 7.58
N LEU A 18 0.42 -5.06 7.17
CA LEU A 18 0.89 -5.36 5.82
C LEU A 18 1.74 -6.63 5.85
N ARG A 19 1.47 -7.52 4.90
CA ARG A 19 2.22 -8.76 4.68
C ARG A 19 2.64 -8.79 3.23
N THR A 20 3.84 -9.25 2.96
CA THR A 20 4.26 -9.50 1.58
C THR A 20 3.99 -10.97 1.27
N PRO A 21 3.48 -11.31 0.08
CA PRO A 21 3.26 -12.71 -0.30
C PRO A 21 4.58 -13.48 -0.47
N HIS A 22 5.69 -12.77 -0.73
CA HIS A 22 6.97 -13.37 -1.11
C HIS A 22 8.04 -13.37 0.00
N SER A 23 7.78 -12.74 1.14
CA SER A 23 8.75 -12.60 2.23
C SER A 23 8.07 -12.29 3.58
N SER A 24 8.66 -12.82 4.66
CA SER A 24 8.26 -12.58 6.05
C SER A 24 8.41 -11.11 6.48
N THR A 25 9.23 -10.35 5.76
CA THR A 25 9.70 -9.01 6.15
C THR A 25 9.46 -8.03 5.02
N ILE A 26 8.84 -6.88 5.34
CA ILE A 26 8.66 -5.82 4.35
C ILE A 26 10.04 -5.24 4.02
N PRO A 27 10.40 -5.12 2.72
CA PRO A 27 11.75 -4.68 2.32
C PRO A 27 12.09 -3.24 2.71
N ALA A 28 11.12 -2.45 3.20
CA ALA A 28 11.31 -1.10 3.70
C ALA A 28 10.78 -0.97 5.15
N GLN A 29 11.51 -0.22 5.99
CA GLN A 29 11.03 0.18 7.31
C GLN A 29 9.91 1.21 7.14
N LEU A 30 8.67 0.74 7.18
CA LEU A 30 7.50 1.61 7.10
C LEU A 30 7.28 2.36 8.42
N PRO A 31 6.94 3.66 8.35
CA PRO A 31 6.64 4.45 9.54
C PRO A 31 5.40 3.90 10.25
N PRO A 32 5.29 4.02 11.59
CA PRO A 32 4.19 3.45 12.36
C PRO A 32 2.81 4.02 12.01
N ASN A 33 2.75 5.19 11.37
CA ASN A 33 1.53 5.77 10.81
C ASN A 33 1.72 6.01 9.31
N LEU A 34 0.79 5.50 8.50
CA LEU A 34 0.68 5.75 7.07
C LEU A 34 -0.44 6.76 6.84
N ASP A 35 -0.07 7.97 6.41
CA ASP A 35 -1.02 9.04 6.14
C ASP A 35 -1.27 9.21 4.64
N ILE A 36 -2.54 9.07 4.24
CA ILE A 36 -2.99 9.33 2.88
C ILE A 36 -3.14 10.83 2.70
N LYS A 37 -2.09 11.47 2.16
CA LYS A 37 -2.07 12.92 1.88
C LYS A 37 -2.79 13.31 0.60
N HIS A 38 -2.82 12.39 -0.37
CA HIS A 38 -3.31 12.67 -1.71
C HIS A 38 -4.05 11.45 -2.28
N VAL A 39 -5.25 11.71 -2.79
CA VAL A 39 -6.04 10.72 -3.54
C VAL A 39 -5.82 10.99 -5.02
N MET A 40 -5.51 9.95 -5.79
CA MET A 40 -5.20 10.06 -7.21
C MET A 40 -6.08 9.12 -8.02
N GLY A 41 -6.52 9.57 -9.20
CA GLY A 41 -7.21 8.72 -10.16
C GLY A 41 -6.27 7.65 -10.74
N LEU A 42 -6.80 6.48 -11.08
CA LEU A 42 -6.01 5.35 -11.59
C LEU A 42 -5.19 5.72 -12.84
N SER A 43 -5.74 6.55 -13.72
CA SER A 43 -5.06 7.03 -14.94
C SER A 43 -3.77 7.81 -14.63
N ASP A 44 -3.80 8.64 -13.58
CA ASP A 44 -2.64 9.43 -13.15
C ASP A 44 -1.67 8.60 -12.31
N LEU A 45 -2.20 7.64 -11.54
CA LEU A 45 -1.39 6.66 -10.81
C LEU A 45 -0.56 5.82 -11.79
N LYS A 46 -1.16 5.39 -12.92
CA LYS A 46 -0.50 4.62 -13.99
C LYS A 46 0.65 5.40 -14.67
N LYS A 47 0.59 6.73 -14.67
CA LYS A 47 1.70 7.57 -15.18
C LYS A 47 2.87 7.67 -14.18
N LYS A 48 2.60 7.54 -12.88
CA LYS A 48 3.61 7.71 -11.82
C LYS A 48 4.29 6.42 -11.40
N LEU A 49 3.62 5.29 -11.54
CA LEU A 49 4.16 3.98 -11.18
C LEU A 49 4.46 3.16 -12.44
N PRO A 50 5.43 2.22 -12.38
CA PRO A 50 5.72 1.33 -13.49
C PRO A 50 4.49 0.50 -13.85
N GLU A 51 4.27 0.22 -15.14
CA GLU A 51 3.15 -0.64 -15.57
C GLU A 51 3.16 -2.01 -14.87
N ALA A 52 4.36 -2.51 -14.52
CA ALA A 52 4.56 -3.73 -13.74
C ALA A 52 3.84 -3.72 -12.37
N ALA A 53 3.66 -2.55 -11.74
CA ALA A 53 2.92 -2.40 -10.47
C ALA A 53 1.40 -2.52 -10.63
N PHE A 54 0.87 -2.42 -11.86
CA PHE A 54 -0.55 -2.59 -12.20
C PHE A 54 -0.84 -3.90 -12.91
N GLY A 55 0.17 -4.76 -13.09
CA GLY A 55 -0.01 -6.07 -13.68
C GLY A 55 -1.07 -6.86 -12.91
N LYS A 56 -2.11 -7.32 -13.61
CA LYS A 56 -3.29 -8.04 -13.08
C LYS A 56 -2.95 -9.10 -12.03
N ARG A 57 -1.79 -9.75 -12.18
CA ARG A 57 -1.28 -10.82 -11.31
C ARG A 57 -0.89 -10.38 -9.89
N ASN A 58 -0.81 -9.07 -9.60
CA ASN A 58 -0.52 -8.56 -8.25
C ASN A 58 -1.78 -8.29 -7.39
N TYR A 59 -2.96 -8.20 -7.99
CA TYR A 59 -4.22 -7.88 -7.30
C TYR A 59 -5.22 -9.05 -7.28
N THR A 60 -4.96 -10.12 -8.03
CA THR A 60 -5.87 -11.25 -8.19
C THR A 60 -5.23 -12.60 -7.87
N GLU A 61 -4.22 -12.67 -6.99
CA GLU A 61 -3.82 -13.98 -6.45
C GLU A 61 -4.55 -14.22 -5.13
N HIS A 62 -5.83 -14.58 -5.27
CA HIS A 62 -6.60 -15.40 -4.31
C HIS A 62 -7.92 -15.79 -4.99
N GLU A 63 -7.87 -16.90 -5.73
CA GLU A 63 -8.90 -17.93 -5.66
C GLU A 63 -8.21 -19.21 -5.17
#